data_AF-A0AAQ3XNF7-F1
#
_entry.id   AF-A0AAQ3XNF7-F1
#
_cell.length_a   1.000
_cell.length_b   1.000
_cell.length_c   1.000
_cell.angle_alpha   90.00
_cell.angle_beta   90.00
_cell.angle_gamma   90.00
#
_symmetry.space_group_name_H-M   'P 1'
#
loop_
_entity.id
_entity.type
_entity.pdbx_description
1 polymer ?
#
loop_
_entity_poly.entity_id
_entity_poly.type
_entity_poly.pdbx_seq_one_letter_code
_entity_poly.pdbx_strand_id
1 'polypeptide(L)' 'MTPHIHRLFDAYGPERCHWGTDLTNSFARATYRQRVTEFTEELPFLTESDKDWIMGRAILARLRWT' A
#
# COMPACT_ATOMS: atom_id res chain seq x y z
N MET A 1 -1.27 6.77 13.75
CA MET A 1 -0.74 6.96 12.37
C MET A 1 0.71 6.53 12.34
N THR A 2 1.04 5.60 11.45
CA THR A 2 2.38 5.02 11.23
C THR A 2 3.30 6.04 10.55
N PRO A 3 4.13 6.82 11.30
CA PRO A 3 4.85 7.97 10.72
C PRO A 3 5.88 7.55 9.66
N HIS A 4 6.31 6.28 9.73
CA HIS A 4 7.22 5.69 8.76
C HIS A 4 6.56 5.46 7.40
N ILE A 5 5.26 5.14 7.32
CA ILE A 5 4.58 4.94 6.02
C ILE A 5 4.50 6.28 5.27
N HIS A 6 4.10 7.35 5.95
CA HIS A 6 4.05 8.68 5.33
C HIS A 6 5.43 9.15 4.86
N ARG A 7 6.48 8.98 5.67
CA ARG A 7 7.86 9.32 5.29
C ARG A 7 8.37 8.53 4.09
N LEU A 8 8.03 7.24 3.99
CA LEU A 8 8.36 6.42 2.83
C LEU A 8 7.60 6.91 1.59
N PHE A 9 6.31 7.20 1.74
CA PHE A 9 5.49 7.72 0.66
C PHE A 9 6.03 9.06 0.12
N ASP A 10 6.37 10.02 0.98
CA ASP A 10 6.95 11.30 0.58
C ASP A 10 8.28 11.15 -0.18
N ALA A 11 9.10 10.17 0.22
CA ALA A 11 10.41 9.95 -0.39
C ALA A 11 10.34 9.21 -1.74
N TYR A 12 9.42 8.25 -1.87
CA TYR A 12 9.36 7.35 -3.02
C TYR A 12 8.27 7.70 -4.02
N GLY A 13 7.15 8.24 -3.55
CA GLY A 13 5.95 8.49 -4.34
C GLY A 13 5.18 7.22 -4.69
N PRO A 14 3.95 7.37 -5.19
CA PRO A 14 3.01 6.26 -5.42
C PRO A 14 3.51 5.22 -6.43
N GLU A 15 4.23 5.63 -7.47
CA GLU A 15 4.71 4.72 -8.54
C GLU A 15 5.84 3.77 -8.09
N ARG A 16 6.49 4.07 -6.95
CA ARG A 16 7.57 3.26 -6.38
C ARG A 16 7.21 2.61 -5.03
N CYS A 17 5.95 2.73 -4.62
CA CYS A 17 5.40 2.03 -3.46
C CYS A 17 4.51 0.87 -3.94
N HIS A 18 4.66 -0.29 -3.32
CA HIS A 18 3.91 -1.49 -3.67
C HIS A 18 3.32 -2.11 -2.40
N TRP A 19 2.00 -2.26 -2.36
CA TRP A 19 1.33 -2.92 -1.25
C TRP A 19 1.50 -4.43 -1.32
N GLY A 20 1.80 -5.04 -0.17
CA GLY A 20 1.90 -6.48 0.00
C GLY A 20 1.60 -6.86 1.44
N THR A 21 0.78 -7.89 1.64
CA THR A 21 0.26 -8.25 2.97
C THR A 21 1.23 -9.06 3.83
N ASP A 22 2.17 -9.75 3.19
CA ASP A 22 2.99 -10.80 3.83
C ASP A 22 2.12 -11.75 4.68
N LEU A 23 1.03 -12.24 4.06
CA LEU A 23 -0.11 -12.83 4.77
C LEU A 23 0.28 -14.05 5.61
N THR A 24 1.11 -14.94 5.05
CA THR A 24 1.53 -16.19 5.70
C THR A 24 2.37 -15.95 6.96
N ASN A 25 3.08 -14.82 7.02
CA ASN A 25 3.89 -14.41 8.15
C ASN A 25 3.11 -13.61 9.21
N SER A 26 1.86 -13.21 8.91
CA SER A 26 1.15 -12.24 9.74
C SER A 26 -0.27 -12.64 10.15
N PHE A 27 -0.71 -13.88 9.90
CA PHE A 27 -2.08 -14.35 10.23
C PHE A 27 -2.57 -13.97 11.64
N ALA A 28 -1.71 -14.05 12.65
CA ALA A 28 -2.08 -13.72 14.04
C ALA A 28 -2.23 -12.22 14.34
N ARG A 29 -1.78 -11.32 13.45
CA ARG A 29 -1.72 -9.87 13.70
C ARG A 29 -2.97 -9.12 13.25
N ALA A 30 -3.59 -9.55 12.16
CA ALA A 30 -4.76 -8.91 11.57
C ALA A 30 -5.44 -9.86 10.58
N THR A 31 -6.68 -9.57 10.21
CA THR A 31 -7.38 -10.19 9.06
C THR A 31 -6.96 -9.54 7.75
N TYR A 32 -7.17 -10.21 6.62
CA TYR A 32 -6.86 -9.64 5.30
C TYR A 32 -7.63 -8.32 5.07
N ARG A 33 -8.91 -8.28 5.45
CA ARG A 33 -9.76 -7.08 5.37
C ARG A 33 -9.14 -5.90 6.12
N GLN A 34 -8.70 -6.09 7.37
CA GLN A 34 -8.09 -5.03 8.16
C GLN A 34 -6.83 -4.45 7.49
N ARG A 35 -6.01 -5.29 6.83
CA ARG A 35 -4.82 -4.82 6.09
C ARG A 35 -5.15 -3.99 4.86
N VAL A 36 -6.23 -4.34 4.16
CA VAL A 36 -6.71 -3.55 3.02
C VAL A 36 -7.23 -2.21 3.53
N THR A 37 -8.12 -2.24 4.53
CA THR A 37 -8.72 -1.06 5.15
C THR A 37 -7.66 -0.07 5.66
N GLU A 38 -6.56 -0.55 6.25
CA GLU A 38 -5.46 0.33 6.67
C GLU A 38 -5.00 1.24 5.52
N PHE A 39 -4.77 0.70 4.32
CA PHE A 39 -4.26 1.48 3.19
C PHE A 39 -5.36 2.18 2.37
N THR A 40 -6.59 1.67 2.36
CA THR A 40 -7.67 2.24 1.53
C THR A 40 -8.50 3.28 2.28
N GLU A 41 -8.55 3.23 3.60
CA GLU A 41 -9.47 4.02 4.42
C GLU A 41 -8.77 4.81 5.54
N GLU A 42 -7.69 4.28 6.15
CA GLU A 42 -7.10 4.84 7.38
C GLU A 42 -5.85 5.73 7.18
N LEU A 43 -5.36 5.86 5.94
CA LEU A 43 -4.22 6.75 5.60
C LEU A 43 -4.72 8.03 4.90
N PRO A 44 -5.07 9.10 5.64
CA PRO A 44 -5.73 10.29 5.09
C PRO A 44 -4.84 11.13 4.17
N PHE A 45 -3.52 10.88 4.12
CA PHE A 45 -2.60 11.57 3.21
C PHE A 45 -2.57 10.96 1.81
N LEU A 46 -3.20 9.81 1.59
CA LEU A 46 -3.30 9.18 0.26
C LEU A 46 -4.54 9.67 -0.48
N THR A 47 -4.35 10.18 -1.69
CA THR A 47 -5.45 10.44 -2.61
C THR A 47 -5.97 9.15 -3.23
N GLU A 48 -7.15 9.18 -3.86
CA GLU A 48 -7.67 8.03 -4.62
C GLU A 48 -6.71 7.57 -5.73
N SER A 49 -6.00 8.50 -6.38
CA SER A 49 -4.98 8.15 -7.37
C SER A 49 -3.77 7.46 -6.75
N ASP A 50 -3.37 7.87 -5.54
CA ASP A 50 -2.25 7.23 -4.84
C ASP A 50 -2.60 5.80 -4.45
N LYS A 51 -3.85 5.59 -3.97
CA LYS A 51 -4.36 4.27 -3.64
C LYS A 51 -4.32 3.34 -4.85
N ASP A 52 -4.77 3.80 -6.02
CA ASP A 52 -4.75 2.98 -7.26
C ASP A 52 -3.32 2.56 -7.66
N TRP A 53 -2.35 3.47 -7.54
CA TRP A 53 -0.94 3.16 -7.75
C TRP A 53 -0.41 2.12 -6.77
N ILE A 54 -0.55 2.38 -5.48
CA ILE A 54 0.06 1.56 -4.41
C ILE A 54 -0.58 0.17 -4.34
N MET A 55 -1.89 0.07 -4.57
CA MET A 55 -2.65 -1.17 -4.43
C MET A 55 -2.57 -2.10 -5.64
N GLY A 56 -1.95 -1.69 -6.74
CA GLY A 56 -1.74 -2.61 -7.88
C GLY A 56 -1.06 -2.01 -9.11
N ARG A 57 -1.39 -0.79 -9.52
CA ARG A 57 -0.88 -0.24 -10.78
C ARG A 57 0.65 -0.12 -10.80
N ALA A 58 1.27 0.24 -9.69
CA ALA A 58 2.72 0.38 -9.59
C ALA A 58 3.46 -0.96 -9.81
N ILE A 59 2.94 -2.06 -9.25
CA ILE A 59 3.58 -3.38 -9.42
C ILE A 59 3.37 -3.93 -10.83
N LEU A 60 2.20 -3.70 -11.44
CA LEU A 60 1.94 -4.05 -12.85
C LEU A 60 2.94 -3.35 -13.78
N ALA A 61 3.13 -2.03 -13.59
CA ALA A 61 4.10 -1.25 -14.36
C ALA A 61 5.54 -1.74 -14.16
N ARG A 62 5.92 -2.05 -12.91
CA ARG A 62 7.27 -2.53 -12.57
C ARG A 62 7.58 -3.88 -13.20
N LEU A 63 6.61 -4.79 -13.22
CA LEU A 63 6.76 -6.15 -13.74
C LEU A 63 6.44 -6.27 -15.24
N ARG A 64 5.97 -5.19 -15.88
CA ARG A 64 5.51 -5.16 -17.27
C ARG A 64 4.39 -6.16 -17.53
N TRP A 65 3.45 -6.24 -16.59
CA TRP A 65 2.24 -7.05 -16.70
C TRP A 65 1.14 -6.19 -17.31
N THR A 66 1.02 -6.25 -18.63
CA THR A 66 -0.01 -5.58 -19.44
C THR A 66 -1.07 -6.55 -19.88
#